data_AF-A0AAE0FR18-F1
#
_entry.id   AF-A0AAE0FR18-F1
#
_cell.length_a   1.000
_cell.length_b   1.000
_cell.length_c   1.000
_cell.angle_alpha   90.00
_cell.angle_beta   90.00
_cell.angle_gamma   90.00
#
_symmetry.space_group_name_H-M   'P 1'
#
loop_
_entity.id
_entity.type
_entity.pdbx_description
1 polymer ?
#
loop_
_entity_poly.entity_id
_entity_poly.type
_entity_poly.pdbx_seq_one_letter_code
_entity_poly.pdbx_strand_id
1 'polypeptide(L)'
;MSFPVLEEGARQVDIRVRHSKTIQAGERYHTVRAVEVPGSPICVVRALWRIGQLPNLGPDGPLFCTEDAKGRLKPLTHSVFVAVFRKLAARAGLDPAAYTGHSFRRGGATAAFRLQVQDALIQAHGDWASECYKLYCDMDAAQQLILPSAMASGAAAATRAFEGRA
;
A
#
# COMPACT_ATOMS: atom_id res chain seq x y z
N MET A 1 -6.34 9.37 12.90
CA MET A 1 -6.70 9.59 11.48
C MET A 1 -8.03 10.29 11.49
N SER A 2 -8.16 11.45 10.87
CA SER A 2 -9.44 12.18 10.76
C SER A 2 -10.23 11.67 9.56
N PHE A 3 -11.55 11.80 9.60
CA PHE A 3 -12.42 11.42 8.48
C PHE A 3 -12.17 12.32 7.26
N PRO A 4 -11.86 11.78 6.07
CA PRO A 4 -11.88 12.59 4.86
C PRO A 4 -13.34 12.84 4.48
N VAL A 5 -13.76 14.11 4.45
CA VAL A 5 -15.05 14.47 3.85
C VAL A 5 -14.92 14.21 2.35
N LEU A 6 -15.59 13.17 1.86
CA LEU A 6 -15.58 12.79 0.44
C LEU A 6 -16.91 13.20 -0.19
N GLU A 7 -16.83 14.05 -1.20
CA GLU A 7 -17.98 14.37 -2.05
C GLU A 7 -18.37 13.14 -2.89
N GLU A 8 -19.64 13.06 -3.26
CA GLU A 8 -20.12 12.05 -4.20
C GLU A 8 -19.39 12.20 -5.55
N GLY A 9 -18.80 11.11 -6.04
CA GLY A 9 -17.99 11.14 -7.27
C GLY A 9 -16.53 11.57 -7.09
N ALA A 10 -16.05 11.74 -5.85
CA ALA A 10 -14.63 11.96 -5.59
C ALA A 10 -13.75 10.87 -6.25
N ARG A 11 -12.72 11.31 -6.99
CA ARG A 11 -11.77 10.43 -7.70
C ARG A 11 -10.45 10.20 -6.96
N GLN A 12 -10.25 10.92 -5.85
CA GLN A 12 -9.04 10.84 -5.04
C GLN A 12 -9.36 11.17 -3.58
N VAL A 13 -8.50 10.72 -2.68
CA VAL A 13 -8.59 10.98 -1.24
C VAL A 13 -7.20 11.10 -0.62
N ASP A 14 -7.05 12.09 0.24
CA ASP A 14 -5.88 12.27 1.10
C ASP A 14 -6.20 11.81 2.53
N ILE A 15 -5.56 10.74 2.98
CA ILE A 15 -5.69 10.20 4.34
C ILE A 15 -4.51 10.71 5.16
N ARG A 16 -4.80 11.50 6.20
CA ARG A 16 -3.76 12.11 7.04
C ARG A 16 -3.58 11.38 8.37
N VAL A 17 -2.36 10.95 8.63
CA VAL A 17 -1.93 10.31 9.87
C VAL A 17 -1.06 11.29 10.65
N ARG A 18 -1.56 11.76 11.79
CA ARG A 18 -0.84 12.72 12.66
C ARG A 18 0.11 12.05 13.65
N HIS A 19 -0.24 10.86 14.12
CA HIS A 19 0.53 10.14 15.12
C HIS A 19 0.87 8.75 14.59
N SER A 20 2.16 8.42 14.61
CA SER A 20 2.71 7.14 14.17
C SER A 20 3.94 6.80 15.02
N LYS A 21 4.52 5.60 14.86
CA LYS A 21 5.77 5.21 15.53
C LYS A 21 6.88 6.27 15.35
N THR A 22 6.93 6.92 14.19
CA THR A 22 7.96 7.88 13.79
C THR A 22 7.50 9.33 13.85
N ILE A 23 6.24 9.59 14.21
CA ILE A 23 5.66 10.93 14.38
C ILE A 23 4.99 10.95 15.76
N GLN A 24 5.79 11.01 16.82
CA GLN A 24 5.29 10.95 18.19
C GLN A 24 4.85 12.33 18.69
N ALA A 25 5.53 13.40 18.28
CA ALA A 25 5.24 14.77 18.72
C ALA A 25 4.16 15.45 17.85
N GLY A 26 3.69 14.80 16.77
CA GLY A 26 2.73 15.40 15.85
C GLY A 26 3.35 16.54 15.02
N GLU A 27 4.66 16.50 14.84
CA GLU A 27 5.49 17.50 14.18
C GLU A 27 5.22 17.62 12.67
N ARG A 28 4.60 16.60 12.06
CA ARG A 28 4.16 16.57 10.67
C ARG A 28 2.97 15.63 10.48
N TYR A 29 2.38 15.65 9.30
CA TYR A 29 1.44 14.62 8.86
C TYR A 29 2.12 13.67 7.87
N HIS A 30 1.87 12.38 8.02
CA HIS A 30 2.04 11.44 6.92
C HIS A 30 0.74 11.40 6.12
N THR A 31 0.80 11.76 4.84
CA THR A 31 -0.37 11.79 3.96
C THR A 31 -0.31 10.65 2.96
N VAL A 32 -1.24 9.70 3.10
CA VAL A 32 -1.45 8.62 2.13
C VAL A 32 -2.46 9.09 1.11
N ARG A 33 -2.04 9.14 -0.16
CA ARG A 33 -2.93 9.50 -1.27
C ARG A 33 -3.41 8.24 -1.96
N ALA A 34 -4.72 8.15 -2.16
CA ALA A 34 -5.33 7.08 -2.93
C ALA A 34 -6.19 7.65 -4.04
N VAL A 35 -6.18 6.96 -5.19
CA VAL A 35 -6.97 7.31 -6.38
C VAL A 35 -8.07 6.28 -6.58
N GLU A 36 -9.14 6.69 -7.24
CA GLU A 36 -10.24 5.80 -7.60
C GLU A 36 -9.74 4.72 -8.57
N VAL A 37 -10.21 3.50 -8.34
CA VAL A 37 -10.13 2.41 -9.30
C VAL A 37 -11.56 2.08 -9.76
N PRO A 38 -12.03 2.63 -10.89
CA PRO A 38 -13.41 2.48 -11.33
C PRO A 38 -13.81 1.01 -11.46
N GLY A 39 -15.01 0.67 -10.96
CA GLY A 39 -15.56 -0.69 -11.03
C GLY A 39 -14.90 -1.72 -10.12
N SER A 40 -13.80 -1.38 -9.45
CA SER A 40 -13.07 -2.34 -8.62
C SER A 40 -13.68 -2.52 -7.23
N PRO A 41 -13.85 -3.76 -6.74
CA PRO A 41 -14.31 -4.03 -5.38
C PRO A 41 -13.28 -3.63 -4.31
N ILE A 42 -12.01 -3.41 -4.69
CA ILE A 42 -10.92 -3.00 -3.79
C ILE A 42 -10.60 -1.49 -3.90
N CYS A 43 -11.49 -0.70 -4.50
CA CYS A 43 -11.32 0.76 -4.62
C CYS A 43 -11.40 1.44 -3.24
N VAL A 44 -10.28 2.01 -2.78
CA VAL A 44 -10.17 2.67 -1.47
C VAL A 44 -11.08 3.89 -1.38
N VAL A 45 -11.14 4.73 -2.41
CA VAL A 45 -11.98 5.94 -2.43
C VAL A 45 -13.45 5.57 -2.21
N ARG A 46 -13.93 4.54 -2.92
CA ARG A 46 -15.30 4.02 -2.78
C ARG A 46 -15.54 3.38 -1.42
N ALA A 47 -14.56 2.64 -0.90
CA ALA A 47 -14.66 2.02 0.43
C ALA A 47 -14.78 3.09 1.53
N LEU A 48 -13.96 4.15 1.48
CA LEU A 48 -14.01 5.26 2.43
C LEU A 48 -15.31 6.07 2.31
N TRP A 49 -15.78 6.32 1.09
CA TRP A 49 -17.07 6.98 0.88
C TRP A 49 -18.20 6.20 1.54
N ARG A 50 -18.25 4.86 1.36
CA ARG A 50 -19.25 3.99 2.01
C ARG A 50 -19.15 4.01 3.53
N ILE A 51 -17.94 3.99 4.08
CA ILE A 51 -17.73 4.14 5.52
C ILE A 51 -18.31 5.48 6.00
N GLY A 52 -18.16 6.56 5.22
CA GLY A 52 -18.67 7.88 5.58
C GLY A 52 -20.19 8.00 5.58
N GLN A 53 -20.88 7.04 4.96
CA GLN A 53 -22.34 6.96 5.00
C GLN A 53 -22.87 6.19 6.22
N LEU A 54 -22.00 5.58 7.04
CA LEU A 54 -22.47 4.82 8.19
C LEU A 54 -23.04 5.76 9.26
N PRO A 55 -24.29 5.53 9.72
CA PRO A 55 -24.86 6.30 10.80
C PRO A 55 -24.00 6.07 12.05
N ASN A 56 -23.66 7.15 12.77
CA ASN A 56 -22.84 7.17 13.99
C ASN A 56 -21.31 7.31 13.82
N LEU A 57 -20.80 7.56 12.61
CA LEU A 57 -19.45 8.09 12.43
C LEU A 57 -19.49 9.62 12.40
N GLY A 58 -19.23 10.26 13.54
CA GLY A 58 -19.04 11.70 13.59
C GLY A 58 -17.75 12.13 12.88
N PRO A 59 -17.63 13.41 12.46
CA PRO A 59 -16.43 13.93 11.78
C PRO A 59 -15.15 13.80 12.63
N ASP A 60 -15.30 13.85 13.96
CA ASP A 60 -14.21 13.69 14.93
C ASP A 60 -14.01 12.23 15.39
N GLY A 61 -14.79 11.30 14.84
CA GLY A 61 -14.72 9.87 15.14
C GLY A 61 -13.52 9.17 14.47
N PRO A 62 -13.16 7.97 14.95
CA PRO A 62 -12.17 7.14 14.27
C PRO A 62 -12.66 6.71 12.89
N LEU A 63 -11.76 6.72 11.90
CA LEU A 63 -12.07 6.32 10.51
C LEU A 63 -12.54 4.85 10.40
N PHE A 64 -12.03 3.97 11.26
CA PHE A 64 -12.37 2.56 11.26
C PHE A 64 -12.93 2.16 12.63
N CYS A 65 -14.12 1.55 12.62
CA CYS A 65 -14.82 1.09 13.81
C CYS A 65 -15.11 -0.41 13.75
N THR A 66 -15.30 -1.00 14.92
CA THR A 66 -15.93 -2.30 15.12
C THR A 66 -17.08 -2.14 16.11
N GLU A 67 -18.09 -2.99 16.01
CA GLU A 67 -19.16 -3.07 17.00
C GLU A 67 -18.75 -4.01 18.14
N ASP A 68 -19.07 -3.64 19.38
CA ASP A 68 -18.98 -4.54 20.52
C ASP A 68 -20.25 -5.40 20.67
N ALA A 69 -20.25 -6.36 21.61
CA ALA A 69 -21.38 -7.25 21.84
C ALA A 69 -22.70 -6.55 22.22
N LYS A 70 -22.66 -5.25 22.55
CA LYS A 70 -23.84 -4.42 22.86
C LYS A 70 -24.20 -3.48 21.70
N GLY A 71 -23.60 -3.66 20.52
CA GLY A 71 -23.83 -2.83 19.33
C GLY A 71 -23.17 -1.46 19.38
N ARG A 72 -22.23 -1.21 20.32
CA ARG A 72 -21.55 0.10 20.41
C ARG A 72 -20.34 0.14 19.51
N LEU A 73 -20.21 1.21 18.73
CA LEU A 73 -19.02 1.45 17.90
C LEU A 73 -17.80 1.77 18.76
N LYS A 74 -16.69 1.11 18.47
CA LYS A 74 -15.37 1.34 19.06
C LYS A 74 -14.33 1.45 17.97
N PRO A 75 -13.24 2.22 18.18
CA PRO A 75 -12.12 2.25 17.25
C PRO A 75 -11.60 0.83 16.95
N LEU A 76 -11.36 0.54 15.68
CA LEU A 76 -10.76 -0.72 15.25
C LEU A 76 -9.32 -0.82 15.79
N THR A 77 -9.03 -1.85 16.56
CA THR A 77 -7.69 -2.09 17.09
C THR A 77 -6.87 -2.95 16.12
N HIS A 78 -5.54 -2.87 16.24
CA HIS A 78 -4.62 -3.71 15.47
C HIS A 78 -4.87 -5.21 15.69
N SER A 79 -5.13 -5.64 16.93
CA SER A 79 -5.38 -7.05 17.25
C SER A 79 -6.66 -7.57 16.58
N VAL A 80 -7.73 -6.78 16.59
CA VAL A 80 -8.99 -7.13 15.91
C VAL A 80 -8.77 -7.19 14.41
N PHE A 81 -8.10 -6.19 13.83
CA PHE A 81 -7.78 -6.17 12.40
C PHE A 81 -7.00 -7.43 11.97
N VAL A 82 -5.92 -7.78 12.68
CA VAL A 82 -5.12 -8.96 12.35
C VAL A 82 -5.91 -10.25 12.53
N ALA A 83 -6.76 -10.35 13.55
CA ALA A 83 -7.61 -11.51 13.76
C ALA A 83 -8.61 -11.70 12.61
N VAL A 84 -9.26 -10.62 12.16
CA VAL A 84 -10.18 -10.64 11.01
C VAL A 84 -9.42 -10.99 9.73
N PHE A 85 -8.27 -10.37 9.50
CA PHE A 85 -7.44 -10.63 8.32
C PHE A 85 -7.03 -12.10 8.23
N ARG A 86 -6.58 -12.71 9.33
CA ARG A 86 -6.22 -14.13 9.39
C ARG A 86 -7.40 -15.05 9.11
N LYS A 87 -8.60 -14.72 9.61
CA LYS A 87 -9.82 -15.46 9.28
C LYS A 87 -10.13 -15.40 7.78
N LEU A 88 -9.96 -14.23 7.17
CA LEU A 88 -10.17 -14.06 5.73
C LEU A 88 -9.12 -14.81 4.90
N ALA A 89 -7.84 -14.78 5.32
CA ALA A 89 -6.76 -15.55 4.69
C ALA A 89 -7.06 -17.06 4.72
N ALA A 90 -7.50 -17.58 5.86
CA ALA A 90 -7.90 -18.99 5.99
C ALA A 90 -9.02 -19.36 5.00
N ARG A 91 -10.04 -18.50 4.89
CA ARG A 91 -11.17 -18.70 3.96
C ARG A 91 -10.75 -18.64 2.49
N ALA A 92 -9.64 -17.96 2.20
CA ALA A 92 -9.04 -17.91 0.87
C ALA A 92 -8.07 -19.09 0.60
N GLY A 93 -7.95 -20.04 1.52
CA GLY A 93 -7.04 -21.20 1.37
C GLY A 93 -5.58 -20.88 1.66
N LEU A 94 -5.29 -19.75 2.32
CA LEU A 94 -3.94 -19.32 2.66
C LEU A 94 -3.61 -19.68 4.11
N ASP A 95 -2.34 -19.93 4.42
CA ASP A 95 -1.88 -20.14 5.80
C ASP A 95 -2.00 -18.84 6.61
N PRO A 96 -2.91 -18.75 7.60
CA PRO A 96 -3.11 -17.53 8.37
C PRO A 96 -1.89 -17.12 9.22
N ALA A 97 -1.02 -18.07 9.59
CA ALA A 97 0.15 -17.79 10.41
C ALA A 97 1.16 -16.91 9.66
N ALA A 98 1.21 -17.02 8.32
CA ALA A 98 2.06 -16.21 7.46
C ALA A 98 1.62 -14.73 7.32
N TYR A 99 0.43 -14.36 7.82
CA TYR A 99 -0.16 -13.04 7.61
C TYR A 99 -0.26 -12.21 8.90
N THR A 100 0.16 -10.95 8.80
CA THR A 100 0.10 -9.92 9.86
C THR A 100 -0.28 -8.57 9.27
N GLY A 101 -0.48 -7.54 10.11
CA GLY A 101 -0.69 -6.18 9.61
C GLY A 101 0.46 -5.66 8.74
N HIS A 102 1.70 -6.08 9.03
CA HIS A 102 2.88 -5.68 8.26
C HIS A 102 2.91 -6.28 6.85
N SER A 103 2.18 -7.37 6.60
CA SER A 103 2.10 -8.01 5.29
C SER A 103 1.56 -7.06 4.22
N PHE A 104 0.60 -6.17 4.55
CA PHE A 104 0.10 -5.16 3.62
C PHE A 104 1.17 -4.16 3.21
N ARG A 105 1.98 -3.71 4.18
CA ARG A 105 3.08 -2.76 3.94
C ARG A 105 4.17 -3.37 3.06
N ARG A 106 4.52 -4.64 3.29
CA ARG A 106 5.45 -5.39 2.44
C ARG A 106 4.89 -5.57 1.04
N GLY A 107 3.68 -6.13 0.92
CA GLY A 107 3.04 -6.40 -0.36
C GLY A 107 2.83 -5.17 -1.22
N GLY A 108 2.46 -4.02 -0.60
CA GLY A 108 2.34 -2.75 -1.30
C GLY A 108 3.68 -2.24 -1.87
N ALA A 109 4.77 -2.34 -1.11
CA ALA A 109 6.10 -2.01 -1.59
C ALA A 109 6.54 -2.92 -2.75
N THR A 110 6.38 -4.23 -2.59
CA THR A 110 6.69 -5.22 -3.63
C THR A 110 5.90 -4.94 -4.91
N ALA A 111 4.59 -4.69 -4.80
CA ALA A 111 3.74 -4.41 -5.95
C ALA A 111 4.15 -3.12 -6.67
N ALA A 112 4.40 -2.03 -5.94
CA ALA A 112 4.85 -0.78 -6.53
C ALA A 112 6.22 -0.93 -7.23
N PHE A 113 7.14 -1.68 -6.62
CA PHE A 113 8.44 -1.96 -7.20
C PHE A 113 8.34 -2.80 -8.49
N ARG A 114 7.48 -3.82 -8.50
CA ARG A 114 7.22 -4.62 -9.72
C ARG A 114 6.59 -3.81 -10.85
N LEU A 115 5.81 -2.79 -10.50
CA LEU A 115 5.27 -1.80 -11.44
C LEU A 115 6.30 -0.73 -11.86
N GLN A 116 7.58 -0.90 -11.51
CA GLN A 116 8.67 0.03 -11.83
C GLN A 116 8.43 1.46 -11.34
N VAL A 117 7.67 1.62 -10.25
CA VAL A 117 7.51 2.91 -9.59
C VAL A 117 8.86 3.32 -9.00
N GLN A 118 9.19 4.61 -9.10
CA GLN A 118 10.45 5.15 -8.56
C GLN A 118 10.55 4.90 -7.05
N ASP A 119 11.72 4.41 -6.63
CA ASP A 119 12.11 4.17 -5.22
C ASP A 119 11.70 5.29 -4.27
N ALA A 120 11.96 6.55 -4.65
CA ALA A 120 11.61 7.73 -3.85
C ALA A 120 10.10 7.86 -3.58
N LEU A 121 9.25 7.49 -4.54
CA LEU A 121 7.79 7.51 -4.39
C LEU A 121 7.32 6.38 -3.49
N ILE A 122 7.90 5.19 -3.61
CA ILE A 122 7.61 4.05 -2.72
C ILE A 122 7.98 4.41 -1.29
N GLN A 123 9.20 4.94 -1.11
CA GLN A 123 9.73 5.36 0.19
C GLN A 123 8.83 6.41 0.85
N ALA A 124 8.43 7.44 0.10
CA ALA A 124 7.54 8.49 0.57
C ALA A 124 6.13 7.95 0.90
N HIS A 125 5.58 7.08 0.04
CA HIS A 125 4.23 6.52 0.22
C HIS A 125 4.11 5.70 1.51
N GLY A 126 5.14 4.92 1.88
CA GLY A 126 5.10 4.17 3.13
C GLY A 126 5.67 4.90 4.35
N ASP A 127 6.13 6.15 4.25
CA ASP A 127 6.79 6.87 5.35
C ASP A 127 8.06 6.17 5.86
N TRP A 128 8.89 5.64 4.96
CA TRP A 128 10.15 5.00 5.35
C TRP A 128 11.28 6.02 5.50
N ALA A 129 11.81 6.16 6.72
CA ALA A 129 12.96 7.03 6.99
C ALA A 129 14.29 6.50 6.42
N SER A 130 14.39 5.18 6.19
CA SER A 130 15.58 4.54 5.65
C SER A 130 15.23 3.61 4.49
N GLU A 131 16.25 3.11 3.81
CA GLU A 131 16.10 2.20 2.67
C GLU A 131 15.69 0.77 3.06
N CYS A 132 15.29 0.52 4.30
CA CYS A 132 14.89 -0.82 4.76
C CYS A 132 13.71 -1.42 3.99
N TYR A 133 12.92 -0.59 3.29
CA TYR A 133 11.84 -1.03 2.42
C TYR A 133 12.34 -1.82 1.19
N LYS A 134 13.60 -1.61 0.76
CA LYS A 134 14.20 -2.35 -0.36
C LYS A 134 14.26 -3.86 -0.09
N LEU A 135 14.28 -4.28 1.18
CA LEU A 135 14.16 -5.70 1.58
C LEU A 135 12.82 -6.32 1.19
N TYR A 136 11.82 -5.51 0.82
CA TYR A 136 10.53 -5.98 0.33
C TYR A 136 10.43 -5.92 -1.20
N CYS A 137 11.36 -5.25 -1.87
CA CYS A 137 11.39 -5.08 -3.32
C CYS A 137 11.94 -6.35 -3.98
N ASP A 138 11.07 -7.35 -4.09
CA ASP A 138 11.40 -8.61 -4.75
C ASP A 138 11.12 -8.53 -6.26
N MET A 139 12.16 -8.78 -7.05
CA MET A 139 12.07 -8.79 -8.52
C MET A 139 11.42 -10.08 -8.98
N ASP A 140 10.51 -9.99 -9.96
CA ASP A 140 10.10 -11.18 -10.69
C ASP A 140 11.15 -11.62 -11.73
N ALA A 141 10.95 -12.82 -12.30
CA ALA A 141 11.88 -13.38 -13.27
C ALA A 141 12.04 -12.50 -14.53
N ALA A 142 10.99 -11.79 -14.95
CA ALA A 142 11.06 -10.91 -16.12
C ALA A 142 11.94 -9.69 -15.82
N GLN A 143 11.81 -9.10 -14.64
CA GLN A 143 12.63 -7.99 -14.19
C GLN A 143 14.11 -8.38 -14.05
N GLN A 144 14.40 -9.57 -13.51
CA GLN A 144 15.77 -10.08 -13.37
C GLN A 144 16.48 -10.25 -14.72
N LEU A 145 15.73 -10.46 -15.80
CA LEU A 145 16.29 -10.61 -17.15
C LEU A 145 16.65 -9.29 -17.84
N ILE A 146 16.22 -8.13 -17.32
CA ILE A 146 16.45 -6.83 -17.96
C ILE A 146 17.95 -6.54 -18.10
N LEU A 147 18.70 -6.62 -16.99
CA LEU A 147 20.15 -6.35 -16.98
C LEU A 147 20.94 -7.29 -17.90
N PRO A 148 20.83 -8.63 -17.80
CA PRO A 148 21.59 -9.52 -18.68
C PRO A 148 21.19 -9.34 -20.15
N SER A 149 19.91 -9.04 -20.46
CA SER A 149 19.47 -8.79 -21.84
C SER A 149 20.08 -7.51 -22.42
N ALA A 150 20.17 -6.45 -21.60
CA ALA A 150 20.83 -5.20 -22.01
C ALA A 150 22.32 -5.40 -22.24
N MET A 151 23.01 -6.14 -21.36
CA MET A 151 24.43 -6.47 -21.52
C MET A 151 24.69 -7.29 -22.79
N ALA A 152 23.87 -8.30 -23.05
CA ALA A 152 23.98 -9.12 -24.26
C ALA A 152 23.78 -8.29 -25.54
N SER A 153 22.79 -7.39 -25.52
CA SER A 153 22.51 -6.48 -26.64
C SER A 153 23.67 -5.52 -26.90
N GLY A 154 24.26 -4.95 -25.84
CA GLY A 154 25.43 -4.07 -25.91
C GLY A 154 26.67 -4.80 -26.45
N ALA A 155 26.93 -6.01 -25.97
CA ALA A 155 28.04 -6.83 -26.45
C ALA A 155 27.89 -7.14 -27.96
N ALA A 156 26.71 -7.55 -28.40
CA ALA A 156 26.45 -7.83 -29.81
C ALA A 156 26.62 -6.57 -30.71
N ALA A 157 26.23 -5.39 -30.22
CA ALA A 157 26.46 -4.14 -30.94
C ALA A 157 27.95 -3.80 -31.08
N ALA A 158 28.74 -4.02 -30.02
CA ALA A 158 30.19 -3.80 -30.03
C ALA A 158 30.90 -4.76 -31.01
N THR A 159 30.51 -6.03 -31.05
CA THR A 159 31.07 -7.03 -31.99
C THR A 159 30.84 -6.61 -33.45
N ARG A 160 29.61 -6.22 -33.82
CA ARG A 160 29.30 -5.75 -35.19
C ARG A 160 30.09 -4.50 -35.58
N ALA A 161 30.29 -3.58 -34.63
CA ALA A 161 31.06 -2.36 -34.87
C ALA A 161 32.55 -2.63 -35.10
N PHE A 162 33.08 -3.71 -34.51
CA PHE A 162 34.45 -4.17 -34.74
C PHE A 162 34.60 -4.84 -36.11
N GLU A 163 33.69 -5.76 -36.46
CA GLU A 163 33.72 -6.49 -37.73
C GLU A 163 33.50 -5.58 -38.94
N GLY A 164 32.68 -4.53 -38.83
CA GLY A 164 32.46 -3.56 -39.91
C GLY A 164 33.59 -2.55 -40.15
N ARG A 165 34.71 -2.66 -39.43
CA ARG A 165 35.92 -1.83 -39.60
C ARG A 165 37.10 -2.61 -40.22
N ALA A 166 36.95 -3.90 -40.46
CA ALA A 166 37.90 -4.75 -41.18
C ALA A 166 37.56 -4.79 -42.67
#